data_AF-A0AAU9PIT5-F1
#
_entry.id   AF-A0AAU9PIT5-F1
#
_cell.length_a   1.000
_cell.length_b   1.000
_cell.length_c   1.000
_cell.angle_alpha   90.00
_cell.angle_beta   90.00
_cell.angle_gamma   90.00
#
_symmetry.space_group_name_H-M   'P 1'
#
loop_
_entity.id
_entity.type
_entity.pdbx_description
1 polymer ?
#
loop_
_entity_poly.entity_id
_entity_poly.type
_entity_poly.pdbx_seq_one_letter_code
_entity_poly.pdbx_strand_id
1 'polypeptide(L)'
;MDELTGAIIVSYMMVLFNKMKCGSPERDHGICFVNPTLILPSTRKGKSKNIDDASRGLADRLSKRKGNDIIFMPYNPGRHWVLGVLDMKSDNCYYLDSLSSSNFNMQLKQIVDSAMVMYATQSGSNKRVKLNWVNVTCPVQPGATECGYYMLRFMKEIVEEGIEVLVKDNIGDGKVEYTTDDIDEIREEWSEFVTSFIYR
;
A
#
# COMPACT_ATOMS: atom_id res chain seq x y z
N MET A 1 -19.96 7.10 7.37
CA MET A 1 -19.19 6.07 6.64
C MET A 1 -18.40 5.31 7.68
N ASP A 2 -18.44 3.99 7.67
CA ASP A 2 -17.61 3.18 8.57
C ASP A 2 -16.21 2.96 7.95
N GLU A 3 -15.22 2.72 8.80
CA GLU A 3 -13.87 2.38 8.37
C GLU A 3 -13.89 1.10 7.52
N LEU A 4 -13.18 1.12 6.38
CA LEU A 4 -13.09 -0.04 5.52
C LEU A 4 -12.40 -1.21 6.23
N THR A 5 -12.90 -2.42 6.00
CA THR A 5 -12.26 -3.64 6.53
C THR A 5 -11.13 -4.08 5.62
N GLY A 6 -10.18 -4.87 6.16
CA GLY A 6 -9.11 -5.46 5.36
C GLY A 6 -9.62 -6.34 4.21
N ALA A 7 -10.81 -6.92 4.33
CA ALA A 7 -11.44 -7.69 3.25
C ALA A 7 -11.82 -6.80 2.05
N ILE A 8 -12.34 -5.59 2.32
CA ILE A 8 -12.64 -4.60 1.26
C ILE A 8 -11.34 -4.13 0.61
N ILE A 9 -10.30 -3.84 1.41
CA ILE A 9 -8.98 -3.44 0.88
C ILE A 9 -8.41 -4.51 -0.06
N VAL A 10 -8.38 -5.77 0.39
CA VAL A 10 -7.92 -6.89 -0.45
C VAL A 10 -8.79 -7.08 -1.68
N SER A 11 -10.11 -6.91 -1.55
CA SER A 11 -11.03 -6.98 -2.68
C SER A 11 -10.72 -5.92 -3.74
N TYR A 12 -10.45 -4.68 -3.32
CA TYR A 12 -10.09 -3.62 -4.25
C TYR A 12 -8.70 -3.81 -4.88
N MET A 13 -7.74 -4.35 -4.13
CA MET A 13 -6.44 -4.74 -4.71
C MET A 13 -6.60 -5.75 -5.85
N MET A 14 -7.61 -6.63 -5.81
CA MET A 14 -7.94 -7.53 -6.92
C MET A 14 -8.53 -6.78 -8.13
N VAL A 15 -9.30 -5.72 -7.91
CA VAL A 15 -9.79 -4.82 -8.98
C VAL A 15 -8.59 -4.24 -9.73
N LEU A 16 -7.67 -3.61 -9.00
CA LEU A 16 -6.46 -3.00 -9.58
C LEU A 16 -5.57 -4.03 -10.27
N PHE A 17 -5.40 -5.21 -9.66
CA PHE A 17 -4.66 -6.30 -10.28
C PHE A 17 -5.28 -6.78 -11.59
N ASN A 18 -6.61 -6.87 -11.66
CA ASN A 18 -7.31 -7.24 -12.88
C ASN A 18 -7.12 -6.16 -13.96
N LYS A 19 -7.28 -4.89 -13.60
CA LYS A 19 -7.03 -3.76 -14.51
C LYS A 19 -5.62 -3.76 -15.09
N MET A 20 -4.60 -4.00 -14.27
CA MET A 20 -3.21 -4.09 -14.76
C MET A 20 -3.02 -5.27 -15.71
N LYS A 21 -3.66 -6.42 -15.43
CA LYS A 21 -3.55 -7.61 -16.28
C LYS A 21 -4.32 -7.52 -17.61
N CYS A 22 -5.49 -6.89 -17.60
CA CYS A 22 -6.33 -6.74 -18.78
C CYS A 22 -6.05 -5.46 -19.57
N GLY A 23 -5.26 -4.54 -19.02
CA GLY A 23 -4.83 -3.30 -19.65
C GLY A 23 -3.70 -3.49 -20.67
N SER A 24 -3.22 -2.38 -21.23
CA SER A 24 -2.04 -2.38 -22.10
C SER A 24 -0.77 -2.78 -21.32
N PRO A 25 0.22 -3.44 -21.95
CA PRO A 25 1.46 -3.85 -21.29
C PRO A 25 2.24 -2.72 -20.62
N GLU A 26 2.03 -1.48 -21.06
CA GLU A 26 2.62 -0.26 -20.49
C GLU A 26 2.11 0.06 -19.07
N ARG A 27 0.99 -0.56 -18.65
CA ARG A 27 0.39 -0.39 -17.31
C ARG A 27 0.84 -1.46 -16.31
N ASP A 28 1.61 -2.46 -16.73
CA ASP A 28 2.25 -3.37 -15.78
C ASP A 28 3.47 -2.66 -15.18
N HIS A 29 3.22 -1.72 -14.27
CA HIS A 29 4.25 -0.96 -13.54
C HIS A 29 5.09 -1.85 -12.60
N GLY A 30 5.02 -3.18 -12.74
CA GLY A 30 5.69 -4.11 -11.85
C GLY A 30 5.16 -4.00 -10.42
N ILE A 31 3.87 -3.71 -10.24
CA ILE A 31 3.26 -3.52 -8.92
C ILE A 31 2.90 -4.88 -8.31
N CYS A 32 3.24 -5.02 -7.04
CA CYS A 32 2.96 -6.19 -6.22
C CYS A 32 2.22 -5.77 -4.95
N PHE A 33 1.18 -6.52 -4.62
CA PHE A 33 0.34 -6.25 -3.46
C PHE A 33 0.69 -7.15 -2.27
N VAL A 34 0.79 -6.55 -1.08
CA VAL A 34 0.90 -7.25 0.21
C VAL A 34 -0.46 -7.31 0.87
N ASN A 35 -0.92 -8.51 1.25
CA ASN A 35 -2.14 -8.64 2.04
C ASN A 35 -1.93 -7.95 3.40
N PRO A 36 -2.80 -7.00 3.81
CA PRO A 36 -2.65 -6.29 5.07
C PRO A 36 -2.48 -7.21 6.27
N THR A 37 -3.13 -8.38 6.28
CA THR A 37 -3.05 -9.34 7.39
C THR A 37 -1.65 -9.88 7.64
N LEU A 38 -0.76 -9.82 6.65
CA LEU A 38 0.63 -10.25 6.76
C LEU A 38 1.48 -9.32 7.63
N ILE A 39 1.11 -8.04 7.67
CA ILE A 39 1.86 -6.98 8.35
C ILE A 39 1.06 -6.32 9.47
N LEU A 40 -0.10 -6.88 9.84
CA LEU A 40 -0.94 -6.33 10.90
C LEU A 40 -0.21 -6.31 12.27
N PRO A 41 -0.46 -5.29 13.10
CA PRO A 41 -0.11 -5.36 14.51
C PRO A 41 -0.93 -6.46 15.20
N SER A 42 -0.27 -7.44 15.81
CA SER A 42 -0.94 -8.44 16.65
C SER A 42 -1.57 -7.77 17.86
N THR A 43 -2.82 -8.16 18.14
CA THR A 43 -3.56 -7.77 19.35
C THR A 43 -3.13 -8.56 20.59
N ARG A 44 -2.25 -9.57 20.46
CA ARG A 44 -1.79 -10.41 21.57
C ARG A 44 -0.59 -9.79 22.29
N LYS A 45 -0.56 -9.92 23.62
CA LYS A 45 0.52 -9.43 24.49
C LYS A 45 1.88 -10.03 24.09
N GLY A 46 2.72 -9.22 23.44
CA GLY A 46 4.10 -9.55 23.06
C GLY A 46 4.54 -8.79 21.81
N LYS A 47 4.82 -7.49 21.93
CA LYS A 47 5.10 -6.59 20.80
C LYS A 47 6.25 -7.05 19.89
N SER A 48 7.30 -7.67 20.43
CA SER A 48 8.49 -8.11 19.66
C SER A 48 8.21 -9.30 18.74
N LYS A 49 7.47 -10.32 19.22
CA LYS A 49 7.13 -11.50 18.40
C LYS A 49 6.34 -11.14 17.14
N ASN A 50 5.55 -10.07 17.21
CA ASN A 50 4.75 -9.64 16.08
C ASN A 50 5.55 -8.97 14.96
N ILE A 51 6.54 -8.13 15.31
CA ILE A 51 7.36 -7.44 14.29
C ILE A 51 8.20 -8.45 13.54
N ASP A 52 8.82 -9.42 14.22
CA ASP A 52 9.66 -10.42 13.58
C ASP A 52 8.86 -11.32 12.62
N ASP A 53 7.67 -11.76 13.03
CA ASP A 53 6.79 -12.60 12.20
C ASP A 53 6.27 -11.81 10.98
N ALA A 54 5.83 -10.56 11.17
CA ALA A 54 5.42 -9.68 10.07
C ALA A 54 6.58 -9.39 9.10
N SER A 55 7.77 -9.13 9.64
CA SER A 55 8.98 -8.88 8.85
C SER A 55 9.37 -10.10 8.01
N ARG A 56 9.30 -11.30 8.60
CA ARG A 56 9.57 -12.55 7.89
C ARG A 56 8.52 -12.81 6.82
N GLY A 57 7.24 -12.60 7.14
CA GLY A 57 6.15 -12.73 6.18
C GLY A 57 6.35 -11.80 4.97
N LEU A 58 6.68 -10.54 5.23
CA LEU A 58 6.99 -9.57 4.17
C LEU A 58 8.24 -9.98 3.37
N ALA A 59 9.32 -10.41 4.03
CA ALA A 59 10.53 -10.89 3.35
C ALA A 59 10.23 -12.09 2.43
N ASP A 60 9.47 -13.07 2.90
CA ASP A 60 9.05 -14.23 2.09
C ASP A 60 8.20 -13.80 0.89
N ARG A 61 7.35 -12.78 1.06
CA ARG A 61 6.56 -12.21 -0.03
C ARG A 61 7.44 -11.51 -1.07
N LEU A 62 8.47 -10.77 -0.62
CA LEU A 62 9.46 -10.11 -1.47
C LEU A 62 10.28 -11.14 -2.26
N SER A 63 10.72 -12.24 -1.63
CA SER A 63 11.47 -13.31 -2.31
C SER A 63 10.69 -14.02 -3.41
N LYS A 64 9.35 -14.00 -3.36
CA LYS A 64 8.45 -14.61 -4.35
C LYS A 64 8.00 -13.63 -5.45
N ARG A 65 8.47 -12.38 -5.45
CA ARG A 65 8.10 -11.39 -6.47
C ARG A 65 8.71 -11.76 -7.81
N LYS A 66 7.97 -11.57 -8.91
CA LYS A 66 8.39 -11.98 -10.25
C LYS A 66 8.99 -10.79 -11.02
N GLY A 67 9.99 -10.15 -10.42
CA GLY A 67 10.56 -8.90 -10.97
C GLY A 67 9.69 -7.66 -10.74
N ASN A 68 8.65 -7.76 -9.90
CA ASN A 68 7.89 -6.61 -9.45
C ASN A 68 8.78 -5.69 -8.61
N ASP A 69 8.87 -4.42 -8.99
CA ASP A 69 9.76 -3.46 -8.36
C ASP A 69 9.03 -2.54 -7.37
N ILE A 70 7.70 -2.40 -7.51
CA ILE A 70 6.88 -1.56 -6.64
C ILE A 70 5.99 -2.44 -5.76
N ILE A 71 6.01 -2.24 -4.45
CA ILE A 71 5.27 -3.06 -3.50
C ILE A 71 4.33 -2.20 -2.66
N PHE A 72 3.02 -2.43 -2.81
CA PHE A 72 1.99 -1.80 -1.98
C PHE A 72 1.78 -2.58 -0.69
N MET A 73 1.83 -1.85 0.41
CA MET A 73 1.71 -2.35 1.77
C MET A 73 0.63 -1.55 2.51
N PRO A 74 -0.66 -1.85 2.26
CA PRO A 74 -1.73 -1.27 3.05
C PRO A 74 -1.61 -1.77 4.49
N TYR A 75 -1.56 -0.86 5.44
CA TYR A 75 -1.29 -1.14 6.85
C TYR A 75 -2.31 -0.43 7.72
N ASN A 76 -2.78 -1.12 8.76
CA ASN A 76 -3.69 -0.55 9.74
C ASN A 76 -3.12 -0.79 11.15
N PRO A 77 -2.52 0.23 11.80
CA PRO A 77 -2.04 0.12 13.17
C PRO A 77 -3.16 0.01 14.21
N GLY A 78 -4.44 0.12 13.81
CA GLY A 78 -5.59 0.03 14.69
C GLY A 78 -6.89 0.37 13.99
N ARG A 79 -7.21 1.67 13.90
CA ARG A 79 -8.42 2.22 13.28
C ARG A 79 -8.11 3.31 12.26
N HIS A 80 -7.01 3.14 11.53
CA HIS A 80 -6.55 4.11 10.55
C HIS A 80 -5.78 3.43 9.43
N TRP A 81 -6.20 3.57 8.18
CA TRP A 81 -5.50 2.99 7.05
C TRP A 81 -4.41 3.93 6.52
N VAL A 82 -3.23 3.37 6.30
CA VAL A 82 -2.08 4.06 5.68
C VAL A 82 -1.46 3.17 4.62
N LEU A 83 -0.80 3.77 3.63
CA LEU A 83 -0.12 3.04 2.57
C LEU A 83 1.39 3.19 2.69
N GLY A 84 2.09 2.06 2.81
CA GLY A 84 3.50 1.99 2.46
C GLY A 84 3.67 1.60 0.99
N VAL A 85 4.53 2.31 0.26
CA VAL A 85 4.93 1.96 -1.11
C VAL A 85 6.44 1.80 -1.14
N LEU A 86 6.90 0.57 -1.31
CA LEU A 86 8.32 0.24 -1.39
C LEU A 86 8.75 0.16 -2.87
N ASP A 87 9.73 0.97 -3.23
CA ASP A 87 10.42 0.91 -4.52
C ASP A 87 11.77 0.18 -4.36
N MET A 88 11.83 -1.01 -4.93
CA MET A 88 12.99 -1.89 -4.87
C MET A 88 14.17 -1.40 -5.72
N LYS A 89 13.95 -0.50 -6.69
CA LYS A 89 15.03 0.05 -7.53
C LYS A 89 15.77 1.16 -6.82
N SER A 90 15.04 2.07 -6.19
CA SER A 90 15.61 3.26 -5.55
C SER A 90 15.87 3.10 -4.05
N ASP A 91 15.49 1.97 -3.45
CA ASP A 91 15.47 1.74 -2.00
C ASP A 91 14.65 2.81 -1.24
N ASN A 92 13.65 3.41 -1.90
CA ASN A 92 12.73 4.34 -1.27
C ASN A 92 11.52 3.59 -0.69
N CYS A 93 11.05 4.03 0.48
CA CYS A 93 9.76 3.64 1.03
C CYS A 93 8.93 4.90 1.25
N TYR A 94 7.92 5.08 0.40
CA TYR A 94 6.97 6.17 0.49
C TYR A 94 5.87 5.80 1.51
N TYR A 95 5.50 6.76 2.33
CA TYR A 95 4.44 6.62 3.33
C TYR A 95 3.37 7.66 3.05
N LEU A 96 2.14 7.18 2.85
CA LEU A 96 0.98 7.99 2.54
C LEU A 96 -0.04 7.84 3.66
N ASP A 97 -0.50 8.97 4.17
CA ASP A 97 -1.37 9.06 5.33
C ASP A 97 -2.30 10.26 5.15
N SER A 98 -3.59 9.99 4.93
CA SER A 98 -4.63 10.99 4.71
C SER A 98 -4.96 11.82 5.95
N LEU A 99 -4.42 11.51 7.14
CA LEU A 99 -4.47 12.40 8.31
C LEU A 99 -3.31 13.40 8.32
N SER A 100 -2.43 13.37 7.30
CA SER A 100 -1.27 14.26 7.18
C SER A 100 -0.35 14.23 8.41
N SER A 101 -0.13 13.04 8.99
CA SER A 101 0.86 12.88 10.07
C SER A 101 2.26 13.20 9.55
N SER A 102 2.97 14.10 10.22
CA SER A 102 4.37 14.42 9.89
C SER A 102 5.34 13.26 10.16
N ASN A 103 4.88 12.19 10.84
CA ASN A 103 5.70 11.07 11.27
C ASN A 103 5.21 9.76 10.65
N PHE A 104 6.17 8.93 10.23
CA PHE A 104 5.93 7.55 9.85
C PHE A 104 5.40 6.73 11.02
N ASN A 105 4.59 5.72 10.73
CA ASN A 105 4.31 4.68 11.71
C ASN A 105 5.59 3.87 12.01
N MET A 106 6.14 4.03 13.21
CA MET A 106 7.42 3.40 13.60
C MET A 106 7.37 1.87 13.59
N GLN A 107 6.21 1.25 13.82
CA GLN A 107 6.08 -0.21 13.75
C GLN A 107 6.14 -0.70 12.30
N LEU A 108 5.40 -0.06 11.39
CA LEU A 108 5.50 -0.36 9.96
C LEU A 108 6.94 -0.18 9.48
N LYS A 109 7.58 0.91 9.89
CA LYS A 109 8.99 1.17 9.56
C LYS A 109 9.92 0.05 10.01
N GLN A 110 9.79 -0.40 11.26
CA GLN A 110 10.58 -1.52 11.79
C GLN A 110 10.32 -2.82 11.03
N ILE A 111 9.06 -3.11 10.68
CA ILE A 111 8.68 -4.31 9.91
C ILE A 111 9.36 -4.29 8.54
N VAL A 112 9.23 -3.19 7.80
CA VAL A 112 9.74 -3.08 6.43
C VAL A 112 11.28 -3.04 6.40
N ASP A 113 11.92 -2.28 7.29
CA ASP A 113 13.38 -2.23 7.39
C ASP A 113 13.95 -3.63 7.71
N SER A 114 13.34 -4.35 8.66
CA SER A 114 13.77 -5.70 9.04
C SER A 114 13.52 -6.72 7.94
N ALA A 115 12.36 -6.65 7.27
CA ALA A 115 12.03 -7.49 6.13
C ALA A 115 13.05 -7.34 5.00
N MET A 116 13.48 -6.11 4.71
CA MET A 116 14.47 -5.84 3.66
C MET A 116 15.85 -6.39 4.00
N VAL A 117 16.28 -6.31 5.27
CA VAL A 117 17.53 -6.95 5.74
C VAL A 117 17.46 -8.47 5.59
N MET A 118 16.34 -9.08 6.00
CA MET A 118 16.11 -10.53 5.84
C MET A 118 16.13 -10.93 4.37
N TYR A 119 15.42 -10.19 3.52
CA TYR A 119 15.34 -10.42 2.08
C TYR A 119 16.72 -10.34 1.40
N ALA A 120 17.53 -9.32 1.72
CA ALA A 120 18.88 -9.19 1.17
C ALA A 120 19.79 -10.34 1.59
N THR A 121 19.70 -10.76 2.86
CA THR A 121 20.44 -11.91 3.39
C THR A 121 20.06 -13.21 2.66
N GLN A 122 18.76 -13.46 2.48
CA GLN A 122 18.26 -14.64 1.75
C GLN A 122 18.68 -14.65 0.29
N SER A 123 18.81 -13.47 -0.33
CA SER A 123 19.22 -13.33 -1.73
C SER A 123 20.74 -13.40 -1.92
N GLY A 124 21.53 -13.58 -0.86
CA GLY A 124 22.99 -13.57 -0.92
C GLY A 124 23.60 -12.19 -1.27
N SER A 125 22.82 -11.12 -1.12
CA SER A 125 23.28 -9.76 -1.43
C SER A 125 24.12 -9.19 -0.28
N ASN A 126 25.33 -8.72 -0.61
CA ASN A 126 26.19 -8.01 0.34
C ASN A 126 25.87 -6.51 0.44
N LYS A 127 24.79 -6.05 -0.21
CA LYS A 127 24.37 -4.63 -0.18
C LYS A 127 23.91 -4.27 1.24
N ARG A 128 24.46 -3.19 1.79
CA ARG A 128 23.92 -2.59 3.02
C ARG A 128 22.51 -2.09 2.73
N VAL A 129 21.52 -2.71 3.35
CA VAL A 129 20.11 -2.31 3.23
C VAL A 129 19.87 -1.10 4.13
N LYS A 130 19.60 0.05 3.53
CA LYS A 130 19.09 1.23 4.23
C LYS A 130 18.03 1.87 3.34
N LEU A 131 16.77 1.77 3.77
CA LEU A 131 15.67 2.43 3.08
C LEU A 131 15.68 3.93 3.34
N ASN A 132 15.40 4.71 2.30
CA ASN A 132 15.06 6.11 2.42
C ASN A 132 13.54 6.24 2.59
N TRP A 133 13.10 6.73 3.74
CA TRP A 133 11.68 6.89 4.05
C TRP A 133 11.22 8.29 3.65
N VAL A 134 10.15 8.37 2.87
CA VAL A 134 9.61 9.62 2.34
C VAL A 134 8.15 9.75 2.78
N ASN A 135 7.83 10.82 3.52
CA ASN A 135 6.43 11.17 3.79
C ASN A 135 5.90 11.87 2.55
N VAL A 136 4.87 11.32 1.93
CA VAL A 136 4.27 11.90 0.72
C VAL A 136 3.18 12.87 1.14
N THR A 137 3.25 14.09 0.61
CA THR A 137 2.14 15.03 0.65
C THR A 137 1.00 14.47 -0.19
N CYS A 138 -0.14 14.16 0.42
CA CYS A 138 -1.29 13.58 -0.25
C CYS A 138 -2.59 14.24 0.22
N PRO A 139 -3.70 14.07 -0.53
CA PRO A 139 -5.01 14.55 -0.12
C PRO A 139 -5.36 14.15 1.31
N VAL A 140 -5.85 15.12 2.06
CA VAL A 140 -6.20 15.00 3.47
C VAL A 140 -7.69 14.69 3.59
N GLN A 141 -8.04 13.79 4.50
CA GLN A 141 -9.44 13.46 4.76
C GLN A 141 -10.12 14.51 5.66
N PRO A 142 -11.40 14.83 5.43
CA PRO A 142 -12.13 15.78 6.27
C PRO A 142 -12.56 15.17 7.61
N GLY A 143 -12.76 13.86 7.64
CA GLY A 143 -13.32 13.13 8.78
C GLY A 143 -12.35 12.12 9.39
N ALA A 144 -12.89 11.15 10.12
CA ALA A 144 -12.09 10.15 10.86
C ALA A 144 -12.09 8.75 10.22
N THR A 145 -12.95 8.47 9.23
CA THR A 145 -13.21 7.09 8.76
C THR A 145 -12.94 6.88 7.28
N GLU A 146 -12.60 7.95 6.55
CA GLU A 146 -12.41 7.96 5.11
C GLU A 146 -11.04 7.41 4.68
N CYS A 147 -10.11 7.22 5.62
CA CYS A 147 -8.73 6.77 5.39
C CYS A 147 -8.63 5.54 4.48
N GLY A 148 -9.56 4.60 4.62
CA GLY A 148 -9.64 3.43 3.76
C GLY A 148 -9.83 3.81 2.29
N TYR A 149 -10.80 4.67 1.98
CA TYR A 149 -11.07 5.10 0.61
C TYR A 149 -9.96 5.98 0.03
N TYR A 150 -9.38 6.87 0.85
CA TYR A 150 -8.22 7.66 0.44
C TYR A 150 -7.04 6.76 0.07
N MET A 151 -6.78 5.74 0.88
CA MET A 151 -5.77 4.73 0.59
C MET A 151 -6.07 3.95 -0.71
N LEU A 152 -7.33 3.57 -0.96
CA LEU A 152 -7.72 2.92 -2.22
C LEU A 152 -7.47 3.84 -3.43
N ARG A 153 -7.78 5.14 -3.28
CA ARG A 153 -7.57 6.16 -4.30
C ARG A 153 -6.08 6.38 -4.58
N PHE A 154 -5.24 6.48 -3.55
CA PHE A 154 -3.78 6.53 -3.69
C PHE A 154 -3.25 5.34 -4.49
N MET A 155 -3.70 4.12 -4.18
CA MET A 155 -3.28 2.93 -4.92
C MET A 155 -3.72 2.98 -6.39
N LYS A 156 -4.94 3.47 -6.67
CA LYS A 156 -5.45 3.62 -8.03
C LYS A 156 -4.61 4.60 -8.84
N GLU A 157 -4.35 5.80 -8.31
CA GLU A 157 -3.56 6.83 -8.99
C GLU A 157 -2.14 6.34 -9.30
N ILE A 158 -1.47 5.67 -8.36
CA ILE A 158 -0.14 5.09 -8.61
C ILE A 158 -0.20 3.97 -9.67
N VAL A 159 -1.28 3.19 -9.72
CA VAL A 159 -1.47 2.15 -10.76
C VAL A 159 -1.76 2.76 -12.13
N GLU A 160 -2.42 3.91 -12.20
CA GLU A 160 -2.81 4.56 -13.45
C GLU A 160 -1.71 5.47 -14.01
N GLU A 161 -0.91 6.09 -13.15
CA GLU A 161 0.10 7.10 -13.52
C GLU A 161 1.55 6.66 -13.28
N GLY A 162 1.76 5.57 -12.53
CA GLY A 162 3.08 5.11 -12.11
C GLY A 162 3.56 5.76 -10.79
N ILE A 163 4.72 5.30 -10.32
CA ILE A 163 5.29 5.76 -9.04
C ILE A 163 5.77 7.22 -9.09
N GLU A 164 5.97 7.76 -10.28
CA GLU A 164 6.39 9.13 -10.53
C GLU A 164 5.43 10.16 -9.93
N VAL A 165 4.16 9.81 -9.74
CA VAL A 165 3.15 10.65 -9.07
C VAL A 165 3.55 10.98 -7.62
N LEU A 166 4.27 10.07 -6.94
CA LEU A 166 4.72 10.26 -5.54
C LEU A 166 5.88 11.25 -5.40
N VAL A 167 6.68 11.43 -6.46
CA VAL A 167 7.91 12.23 -6.44
C VAL A 167 7.67 13.66 -6.90
N LYS A 168 6.61 13.88 -7.68
CA LYS A 168 6.25 15.20 -8.23
C LYS A 168 5.40 16.06 -7.29
N ASP A 169 5.22 15.67 -6.03
CA ASP A 169 4.21 16.22 -5.12
C ASP A 169 2.77 16.19 -5.72
N ASN A 170 2.52 15.23 -6.62
CA ASN A 170 1.36 15.21 -7.51
C ASN A 170 0.31 14.15 -7.15
N ILE A 171 0.47 13.39 -6.07
CA ILE A 171 -0.59 12.45 -5.70
C ILE A 171 -1.85 13.24 -5.34
N GLY A 172 -2.99 12.80 -5.85
CA GLY A 172 -4.24 13.53 -5.80
C GLY A 172 -4.37 14.67 -6.80
N ASP A 173 -3.56 14.74 -7.86
CA ASP A 173 -3.71 15.72 -8.94
C ASP A 173 -3.69 17.20 -8.46
N GLY A 174 -2.90 17.48 -7.42
CA GLY A 174 -2.84 18.80 -6.79
C GLY A 174 -4.05 19.15 -5.92
N LYS A 175 -4.95 18.18 -5.65
CA LYS A 175 -6.07 18.34 -4.73
C LYS A 175 -5.60 18.31 -3.28
N VAL A 176 -6.21 19.14 -2.45
CA VAL A 176 -6.01 19.13 -0.99
C VAL A 176 -6.87 18.04 -0.34
N GLU A 177 -8.02 17.71 -0.94
CA GLU A 177 -9.02 16.76 -0.44
C GLU A 177 -9.66 16.07 -1.65
N TYR A 178 -10.02 14.79 -1.54
CA TYR A 178 -10.81 14.10 -2.56
C TYR A 178 -12.28 14.51 -2.48
N THR A 179 -12.90 14.70 -3.64
CA THR A 179 -14.32 15.01 -3.75
C THR A 179 -15.18 13.77 -3.51
N THR A 180 -16.50 13.95 -3.35
CA THR A 180 -17.42 12.80 -3.29
C THR A 180 -17.36 11.97 -4.58
N ASP A 181 -17.27 12.62 -5.75
CA ASP A 181 -17.16 11.96 -7.05
C ASP A 181 -15.89 11.10 -7.14
N ASP A 182 -14.76 11.58 -6.60
CA ASP A 182 -13.49 10.81 -6.57
C ASP A 182 -13.62 9.51 -5.76
N ILE A 183 -14.43 9.54 -4.69
CA ILE A 183 -14.71 8.39 -3.80
C ILE A 183 -15.80 7.49 -4.40
N ASP A 184 -16.80 8.07 -5.05
CA ASP A 184 -17.85 7.32 -5.74
C ASP A 184 -17.30 6.55 -6.93
N GLU A 185 -16.30 7.07 -7.65
CA GLU A 185 -15.58 6.32 -8.68
C GLU A 185 -14.98 5.01 -8.11
N ILE A 186 -14.35 5.06 -6.93
CA ILE A 186 -13.82 3.87 -6.25
C ILE A 186 -14.92 2.86 -5.93
N ARG A 187 -16.08 3.35 -5.47
CA ARG A 187 -17.22 2.51 -5.09
C ARG A 187 -17.86 1.85 -6.29
N GLU A 188 -18.08 2.61 -7.36
CA GLU A 188 -18.66 2.14 -8.62
C GLU A 188 -17.76 1.08 -9.24
N GLU A 189 -16.46 1.38 -9.39
CA GLU A 189 -15.48 0.45 -9.93
C GLU A 189 -15.40 -0.85 -9.13
N TRP A 190 -15.40 -0.76 -7.80
CA TRP A 190 -15.43 -1.93 -6.93
C TRP A 190 -16.73 -2.71 -7.06
N SER A 191 -17.87 -2.02 -7.08
CA SER A 191 -19.21 -2.61 -7.20
C SER A 191 -19.36 -3.39 -8.50
N GLU A 192 -18.97 -2.80 -9.63
CA GLU A 192 -18.98 -3.45 -10.95
C GLU A 192 -18.12 -4.71 -10.94
N PHE A 193 -16.91 -4.64 -10.38
CA PHE A 193 -16.04 -5.80 -10.28
C PHE A 193 -16.66 -6.92 -9.44
N VAL A 194 -17.16 -6.63 -8.23
CA VAL A 194 -17.75 -7.65 -7.34
C VAL A 194 -19.03 -8.25 -7.94
N THR A 195 -19.91 -7.41 -8.48
CA THR A 195 -21.17 -7.87 -9.10
C THR A 195 -20.92 -8.77 -10.31
N SER A 196 -19.82 -8.55 -11.05
CA SER A 196 -19.39 -9.43 -12.16
C SER A 196 -19.05 -10.87 -11.77
N PHE A 197 -18.92 -11.18 -10.47
CA PHE A 197 -18.75 -12.55 -9.95
C PHE A 197 -20.03 -13.13 -9.36
N ILE A 198 -20.99 -12.28 -8.97
CA ILE A 198 -22.26 -12.70 -8.37
C ILE A 198 -23.26 -13.10 -9.45
N TYR A 199 -23.36 -12.30 -10.51
CA TYR A 199 -24.36 -12.48 -11.58
C TYR A 199 -23.80 -13.18 -12.82
N ARG A 200 -22.83 -14.09 -12.65
CA ARG A 200 -22.28 -14.91 -13.73
C ARG A 200 -23.23 -16.03 -14.16
#